data_AF-A0A562WH82-F1
#
_entry.id   AF-A0A562WH82-F1
#
_cell.length_a   1.000
_cell.length_b   1.000
_cell.length_c   1.000
_cell.angle_alpha   90.00
_cell.angle_beta   90.00
_cell.angle_gamma   90.00
#
_symmetry.space_group_name_H-M   'P 1'
#
loop_
_entity.id
_entity.type
_entity.pdbx_description
1 polymer ?
#
loop_
_entity_poly.entity_id
_entity_poly.type
_entity_poly.pdbx_seq_one_letter_code
_entity_poly.pdbx_strand_id
1 'polypeptide(L)'
;MNRTDTRRRRRRGLLLAIGSALGAVTLALGMGATAYADTLFSDDFADGNSTGWTPSGGSWSVASQVYRQTGTSSDARSLAGSSSWTDYSVQATVKPTAFNGTNRFVALLARAQSSTSYYYLALRSNNTVELKSLAGGSSTTLDTASVPVSAGTSYTLRLDVAGSSLKGYVNGNLLTEASDTRYASGRIGVATFYSSAEFDNVQVTSGGVTPTPTPTTPTPGPTGNPGTNVADGWASVDAWGQNGTTGGAGGPTVTVTTATQFIAEAASTGPKIIQVSGMIALPGPMHEVTSDKTIVGVGANSGFTGGGLNIGLPIDNAVTSPPANAVHNVIIRNLNFRSWADDAINVQMFSHHIWIDHNTWTTGTDGGVDIKRGSSYVTVSYNHADGTDKNMLLGHDDGNAAQDVGRLKVTYHHNFFDNTRQRNPRVRFGDQVHVYNNYYLNTGDYGVASTENAGVIVEGNYFENVDDPYHLAEGSSSDGRLVARNNCLVNSNEGQTGGSVSNPTYQYTVGTACDQKAVVTAQAGVGRVGLPGDPSNPPTTTPPTTPPPTTPRPPRPRRPTRRPATWSVGPPRTAAPPAGPAVRR
;
A
#
# COMPACT_ATOMS: atom_id res chain seq x y z
N MET A 1 -19.33 68.12 -59.86
CA MET A 1 -18.56 67.11 -60.62
C MET A 1 -17.26 66.84 -59.89
N ASN A 2 -16.98 65.57 -59.56
CA ASN A 2 -15.67 64.93 -59.32
C ASN A 2 -14.66 65.57 -58.33
N ARG A 3 -13.80 64.83 -57.62
CA ARG A 3 -13.73 63.46 -57.08
C ARG A 3 -12.51 63.54 -56.12
N THR A 4 -12.60 62.88 -54.96
CA THR A 4 -11.52 62.15 -54.24
C THR A 4 -10.22 62.83 -53.77
N ASP A 5 -10.01 62.67 -52.46
CA ASP A 5 -8.77 62.25 -51.75
C ASP A 5 -7.62 63.25 -51.47
N THR A 6 -7.38 63.56 -50.19
CA THR A 6 -6.24 63.01 -49.39
C THR A 6 -6.05 63.69 -48.01
N ARG A 7 -5.95 62.83 -46.99
CA ARG A 7 -5.00 62.80 -45.85
C ARG A 7 -4.72 64.04 -44.95
N ARG A 8 -4.77 63.72 -43.63
CA ARG A 8 -3.87 64.07 -42.50
C ARG A 8 -4.11 65.38 -41.72
N ARG A 9 -4.52 65.22 -40.46
CA ARG A 9 -3.70 65.23 -39.20
C ARG A 9 -4.30 66.08 -38.05
N ARG A 10 -4.42 65.38 -36.91
CA ARG A 10 -4.23 65.79 -35.50
C ARG A 10 -5.26 66.71 -34.84
N ARG A 11 -5.86 66.19 -33.76
CA ARG A 11 -5.62 66.63 -32.37
C ARG A 11 -5.84 65.46 -31.40
N ARG A 12 -5.01 65.41 -30.35
CA ARG A 12 -4.92 64.36 -29.32
C ARG A 12 -5.56 64.83 -28.01
N GLY A 13 -6.05 63.86 -27.22
CA GLY A 13 -6.15 63.86 -25.75
C GLY A 13 -7.43 64.46 -25.17
N LEU A 14 -8.06 63.93 -24.12
CA LEU A 14 -7.71 62.82 -23.24
C LEU A 14 -8.93 62.47 -22.34
N LEU A 15 -9.17 61.16 -22.15
CA LEU A 15 -9.81 60.40 -21.02
C LEU A 15 -11.20 60.79 -20.47
N LEU A 16 -12.17 59.85 -20.55
CA LEU A 16 -12.78 59.19 -19.38
C LEU A 16 -13.70 58.02 -19.78
N ALA A 17 -13.73 57.01 -18.90
CA ALA A 17 -14.60 55.81 -18.79
C ALA A 17 -14.30 54.58 -19.66
N ILE A 18 -13.96 53.50 -18.94
CA ILE A 18 -13.51 52.17 -19.35
C ILE A 18 -14.70 51.32 -19.83
N GLY A 19 -14.50 50.58 -20.91
CA GLY A 19 -15.48 49.66 -21.50
C GLY A 19 -15.56 48.33 -20.76
N SER A 20 -16.80 47.88 -20.56
CA SER A 20 -17.16 46.56 -20.04
C SER A 20 -17.49 45.63 -21.21
N ALA A 21 -16.64 44.63 -21.48
CA ALA A 21 -17.01 43.36 -22.12
C ALA A 21 -15.79 42.44 -22.25
N LEU A 22 -15.71 41.40 -21.43
CA LEU A 22 -15.05 40.14 -21.80
C LEU A 22 -15.66 39.00 -20.98
N GLY A 23 -16.27 38.06 -21.69
CA GLY A 23 -16.85 36.85 -21.14
C GLY A 23 -15.78 35.89 -20.66
N ALA A 24 -16.00 35.32 -19.49
CA ALA A 24 -15.23 34.20 -18.97
C ALA A 24 -15.85 32.90 -19.49
N VAL A 25 -15.12 32.21 -20.37
CA VAL A 25 -15.29 30.78 -20.64
C VAL A 25 -14.32 30.06 -19.70
N THR A 26 -14.83 29.53 -18.59
CA THR A 26 -14.08 28.61 -17.72
C THR A 26 -14.34 27.19 -18.22
N LEU A 27 -13.36 26.66 -18.96
CA LEU A 27 -13.29 25.26 -19.36
C LEU A 27 -12.93 24.43 -18.11
N ALA A 28 -13.93 23.84 -17.46
CA ALA A 28 -13.72 22.82 -16.43
C ALA A 28 -13.43 21.49 -17.12
N LEU A 29 -12.17 21.04 -17.12
CA LEU A 29 -11.78 19.67 -17.42
C LEU A 29 -11.31 19.01 -16.11
N GLY A 30 -12.02 17.94 -15.74
CA GLY A 30 -12.06 17.35 -14.41
C GLY A 30 -10.81 16.58 -14.00
N MET A 31 -10.51 16.67 -12.71
CA MET A 31 -9.52 15.88 -12.00
C MET A 31 -10.13 14.51 -11.65
N GLY A 32 -9.55 13.43 -12.15
CA GLY A 32 -9.84 12.07 -11.67
C GLY A 32 -8.92 11.75 -10.48
N ALA A 33 -9.47 11.73 -9.27
CA ALA A 33 -8.79 11.28 -8.06
C ALA A 33 -9.17 9.81 -7.79
N THR A 34 -8.19 8.90 -7.65
CA THR A 34 -8.44 7.51 -7.22
C THR A 34 -8.42 7.39 -5.69
N ALA A 35 -9.46 6.77 -5.11
CA ALA A 35 -9.67 6.53 -3.68
C ALA A 35 -9.36 5.06 -3.32
N TYR A 36 -8.70 4.79 -2.18
CA TYR A 36 -8.51 3.46 -1.58
C TYR A 36 -9.46 3.28 -0.39
N ALA A 37 -9.83 2.02 -0.15
CA ALA A 37 -11.03 1.63 0.55
C ALA A 37 -10.76 1.00 1.94
N ASP A 38 -11.36 1.50 3.04
CA ASP A 38 -11.14 1.02 4.43
C ASP A 38 -11.76 -0.37 4.67
N THR A 39 -11.08 -1.33 5.32
CA THR A 39 -11.66 -2.69 5.51
C THR A 39 -12.79 -2.67 6.54
N LEU A 40 -14.03 -2.79 6.09
CA LEU A 40 -15.25 -2.76 6.91
C LEU A 40 -15.54 -4.08 7.62
N PHE A 41 -15.10 -5.21 7.05
CA PHE A 41 -15.35 -6.56 7.57
C PHE A 41 -14.42 -7.56 6.92
N SER A 42 -14.00 -8.58 7.66
CA SER A 42 -13.25 -9.71 7.14
C SER A 42 -13.60 -10.99 7.88
N ASP A 43 -13.60 -12.12 7.17
CA ASP A 43 -13.74 -13.45 7.74
C ASP A 43 -13.01 -14.48 6.86
N ASP A 44 -12.00 -15.13 7.42
CA ASP A 44 -11.23 -16.22 6.80
C ASP A 44 -11.64 -17.60 7.33
N PHE A 45 -12.62 -17.66 8.25
CA PHE A 45 -13.12 -18.87 8.90
C PHE A 45 -12.03 -19.74 9.56
N ALA A 46 -10.83 -19.21 9.77
CA ALA A 46 -9.70 -19.95 10.33
C ALA A 46 -9.91 -20.27 11.81
N ASP A 47 -10.76 -19.48 12.48
CA ASP A 47 -11.21 -19.65 13.86
C ASP A 47 -12.23 -20.80 14.05
N GLY A 48 -12.62 -21.45 12.95
CA GLY A 48 -13.50 -22.61 12.96
C GLY A 48 -14.98 -22.31 13.23
N ASN A 49 -15.41 -21.04 13.21
CA ASN A 49 -16.81 -20.68 13.44
C ASN A 49 -17.32 -19.67 12.40
N SER A 50 -18.65 -19.49 12.35
CA SER A 50 -19.31 -18.54 11.44
C SER A 50 -19.97 -17.40 12.20
N THR A 51 -19.33 -16.91 13.27
CA THR A 51 -19.88 -15.81 14.08
C THR A 51 -20.10 -14.57 13.21
N GLY A 52 -21.25 -13.92 13.34
CA GLY A 52 -21.62 -12.78 12.51
C GLY A 52 -22.32 -13.13 11.18
N TRP A 53 -22.40 -14.40 10.82
CA TRP A 53 -23.15 -14.87 9.66
C TRP A 53 -24.54 -15.39 10.01
N THR A 54 -25.55 -15.01 9.23
CA THR A 54 -26.95 -15.42 9.39
C THR A 54 -27.42 -16.19 8.15
N PRO A 55 -27.55 -17.53 8.21
CA PRO A 55 -28.01 -18.34 7.08
C PRO A 55 -29.53 -18.25 6.86
N SER A 56 -29.93 -18.44 5.60
CA SER A 56 -31.32 -18.57 5.13
C SER A 56 -31.37 -19.62 4.03
N GLY A 57 -31.91 -20.80 4.35
CA GLY A 57 -31.93 -21.97 3.48
C GLY A 57 -30.57 -22.67 3.37
N GLY A 58 -30.55 -23.89 2.83
CA GLY A 58 -29.34 -24.71 2.69
C GLY A 58 -28.82 -25.31 3.99
N SER A 59 -27.61 -25.87 3.91
CA SER A 59 -26.90 -26.48 5.03
C SER A 59 -25.52 -25.84 5.12
N TRP A 60 -25.34 -24.98 6.13
CA TRP A 60 -24.15 -24.15 6.31
C TRP A 60 -23.34 -24.61 7.52
N SER A 61 -22.01 -24.65 7.37
CA SER A 61 -21.08 -25.01 8.44
C SER A 61 -19.67 -24.55 8.11
N VAL A 62 -18.87 -24.21 9.12
CA VAL A 62 -17.43 -24.07 8.94
C VAL A 62 -16.76 -25.43 9.13
N ALA A 63 -15.98 -25.85 8.14
CA ALA A 63 -15.23 -27.09 8.20
C ALA A 63 -13.95 -26.99 7.37
N SER A 64 -12.82 -27.44 7.92
CA SER A 64 -11.49 -27.27 7.30
C SER A 64 -11.19 -25.81 6.96
N GLN A 65 -11.50 -24.89 7.88
CA GLN A 65 -11.23 -23.45 7.77
C GLN A 65 -11.87 -22.76 6.56
N VAL A 66 -13.00 -23.29 6.08
CA VAL A 66 -13.80 -22.65 5.03
C VAL A 66 -15.28 -22.71 5.40
N TYR A 67 -16.05 -21.71 4.98
CA TYR A 67 -17.50 -21.70 5.17
C TYR A 67 -18.18 -22.45 4.03
N ARG A 68 -18.85 -23.55 4.37
CA ARG A 68 -19.39 -24.49 3.40
C ARG A 68 -20.90 -24.42 3.33
N GLN A 69 -21.41 -24.39 2.10
CA GLN A 69 -22.78 -24.76 1.80
C GLN A 69 -22.74 -26.14 1.12
N THR A 70 -23.43 -27.13 1.68
CA THR A 70 -23.38 -28.52 1.17
C THR A 70 -24.64 -28.99 0.43
N GLY A 71 -25.76 -28.29 0.55
CA GLY A 71 -27.05 -28.71 -0.03
C GLY A 71 -27.27 -28.23 -1.46
N THR A 72 -27.68 -29.11 -2.37
CA THR A 72 -27.89 -28.77 -3.80
C THR A 72 -29.35 -28.77 -4.25
N SER A 73 -30.30 -28.75 -3.31
CA SER A 73 -31.74 -28.96 -3.55
C SER A 73 -32.60 -27.71 -3.45
N SER A 74 -32.03 -26.59 -3.04
CA SER A 74 -32.73 -25.31 -2.92
C SER A 74 -31.76 -24.17 -3.14
N ASP A 75 -32.31 -22.97 -3.18
CA ASP A 75 -31.51 -21.79 -3.00
C ASP A 75 -31.07 -21.68 -1.53
N ALA A 76 -29.89 -21.12 -1.32
CA ALA A 76 -29.36 -20.88 0.01
C ALA A 76 -28.56 -19.57 0.01
N ARG A 77 -28.53 -18.89 1.14
CA ARG A 77 -27.66 -17.71 1.36
C ARG A 77 -27.29 -17.57 2.80
N SER A 78 -26.24 -16.81 3.05
CA SER A 78 -25.84 -16.38 4.39
C SER A 78 -25.39 -14.92 4.31
N LEU A 79 -25.91 -14.09 5.22
CA LEU A 79 -25.63 -12.65 5.25
C LEU A 79 -24.76 -12.28 6.45
N ALA A 80 -23.89 -11.29 6.30
CA ALA A 80 -23.06 -10.75 7.38
C ALA A 80 -22.81 -9.25 7.19
N GLY A 81 -22.21 -8.61 8.20
CA GLY A 81 -21.90 -7.18 8.18
C GLY A 81 -23.09 -6.26 8.49
N SER A 82 -22.93 -4.97 8.19
CA SER A 82 -23.89 -3.93 8.56
C SER A 82 -24.88 -3.57 7.45
N SER A 83 -26.14 -3.30 7.81
CA SER A 83 -27.14 -2.77 6.89
C SER A 83 -26.92 -1.28 6.55
N SER A 84 -26.06 -0.58 7.29
CA SER A 84 -25.77 0.84 7.07
C SER A 84 -24.74 1.11 5.98
N TRP A 85 -24.01 0.10 5.51
CA TRP A 85 -22.98 0.29 4.49
C TRP A 85 -23.58 0.68 3.15
N THR A 86 -23.12 1.78 2.59
CA THR A 86 -23.59 2.34 1.32
C THR A 86 -22.64 1.95 0.18
N ASP A 87 -21.43 2.47 0.21
CA ASP A 87 -20.44 2.32 -0.85
C ASP A 87 -19.29 1.43 -0.37
N TYR A 88 -19.11 0.28 -1.02
CA TYR A 88 -18.10 -0.69 -0.65
C TYR A 88 -17.79 -1.68 -1.77
N SER A 89 -16.67 -2.39 -1.64
CA SER A 89 -16.38 -3.61 -2.37
C SER A 89 -16.51 -4.80 -1.43
N VAL A 90 -17.10 -5.88 -1.90
CA VAL A 90 -17.05 -7.18 -1.22
C VAL A 90 -16.27 -8.16 -2.10
N GLN A 91 -15.37 -8.92 -1.50
CA GLN A 91 -14.55 -9.94 -2.15
C GLN A 91 -14.62 -11.26 -1.37
N ALA A 92 -14.53 -12.38 -2.08
CA ALA A 92 -14.35 -13.69 -1.47
C ALA A 92 -13.66 -14.66 -2.43
N THR A 93 -12.93 -15.63 -1.88
CA THR A 93 -12.58 -16.85 -2.60
C THR A 93 -13.78 -17.80 -2.56
N VAL A 94 -14.22 -18.24 -3.73
CA VAL A 94 -15.40 -19.07 -3.94
C VAL A 94 -15.02 -20.28 -4.76
N LYS A 95 -15.32 -21.47 -4.25
CA LYS A 95 -15.09 -22.74 -4.96
C LYS A 95 -16.40 -23.51 -5.07
N PRO A 96 -17.07 -23.50 -6.25
CA PRO A 96 -18.20 -24.38 -6.49
C PRO A 96 -17.75 -25.83 -6.34
N THR A 97 -18.47 -26.63 -5.55
CA THR A 97 -18.17 -28.06 -5.36
C THR A 97 -19.08 -28.96 -6.17
N ALA A 98 -20.32 -28.54 -6.43
CA ALA A 98 -21.23 -29.23 -7.35
C ALA A 98 -22.34 -28.31 -7.86
N PHE A 99 -22.82 -28.56 -9.08
CA PHE A 99 -24.00 -27.94 -9.66
C PHE A 99 -25.06 -29.01 -9.94
N ASN A 100 -26.26 -28.85 -9.40
CA ASN A 100 -27.38 -29.77 -9.64
C ASN A 100 -28.21 -29.31 -10.84
N GLY A 101 -27.71 -29.66 -12.03
CA GLY A 101 -28.31 -29.32 -13.31
C GLY A 101 -27.61 -28.15 -14.02
N THR A 102 -28.26 -27.66 -15.06
CA THR A 102 -27.77 -26.52 -15.85
C THR A 102 -28.23 -25.19 -15.24
N ASN A 103 -27.53 -24.12 -15.60
CA ASN A 103 -27.86 -22.76 -15.19
C ASN A 103 -27.92 -22.56 -13.66
N ARG A 104 -27.06 -23.30 -12.92
CA ARG A 104 -26.89 -23.20 -11.46
C ARG A 104 -25.76 -22.26 -11.13
N PHE A 105 -25.77 -21.66 -9.94
CA PHE A 105 -24.75 -20.66 -9.60
C PHE A 105 -24.27 -20.72 -8.16
N VAL A 106 -23.08 -20.19 -7.95
CA VAL A 106 -22.58 -19.72 -6.64
C VAL A 106 -22.39 -18.21 -6.76
N ALA A 107 -22.59 -17.45 -5.70
CA ALA A 107 -22.62 -15.99 -5.79
C ALA A 107 -22.10 -15.26 -4.56
N LEU A 108 -21.62 -14.05 -4.81
CA LEU A 108 -21.31 -13.02 -3.82
C LEU A 108 -22.42 -11.95 -3.83
N LEU A 109 -22.87 -11.51 -2.65
CA LEU A 109 -24.00 -10.60 -2.47
C LEU A 109 -23.53 -9.26 -1.93
N ALA A 110 -24.17 -8.19 -2.38
CA ALA A 110 -23.97 -6.83 -1.90
C ALA A 110 -25.31 -6.09 -1.75
N ARG A 111 -25.29 -5.06 -0.90
CA ARG A 111 -26.41 -4.22 -0.50
C ARG A 111 -27.67 -5.03 -0.13
N ALA A 112 -27.46 -6.11 0.61
CA ALA A 112 -28.53 -6.99 1.02
C ALA A 112 -29.42 -6.33 2.08
N GLN A 113 -30.66 -6.04 1.68
CA GLN A 113 -31.72 -5.52 2.53
C GLN A 113 -32.43 -6.66 3.27
N SER A 114 -32.62 -7.79 2.58
CA SER A 114 -33.24 -9.00 3.11
C SER A 114 -32.69 -10.25 2.41
N SER A 115 -33.20 -11.43 2.75
CA SER A 115 -32.89 -12.68 2.05
C SER A 115 -33.51 -12.76 0.64
N THR A 116 -34.28 -11.76 0.20
CA THR A 116 -34.96 -11.72 -1.11
C THR A 116 -34.78 -10.39 -1.86
N SER A 117 -33.97 -9.47 -1.33
CA SER A 117 -33.71 -8.15 -1.90
C SER A 117 -32.23 -7.78 -1.77
N TYR A 118 -31.47 -7.89 -2.87
CA TYR A 118 -30.02 -7.63 -2.93
C TYR A 118 -29.48 -7.55 -4.37
N TYR A 119 -28.24 -7.07 -4.53
CA TYR A 119 -27.42 -7.30 -5.73
C TYR A 119 -26.54 -8.52 -5.54
N TYR A 120 -26.20 -9.20 -6.64
CA TYR A 120 -25.32 -10.36 -6.58
C TYR A 120 -24.55 -10.59 -7.89
N LEU A 121 -23.33 -11.09 -7.74
CA LEU A 121 -22.47 -11.57 -8.81
C LEU A 121 -22.48 -13.09 -8.83
N ALA A 122 -23.12 -13.68 -9.84
CA ALA A 122 -23.35 -15.11 -9.94
C ALA A 122 -22.38 -15.78 -10.94
N LEU A 123 -21.54 -16.69 -10.45
CA LEU A 123 -20.72 -17.57 -11.27
C LEU A 123 -21.53 -18.83 -11.62
N ARG A 124 -21.78 -19.06 -12.91
CA ARG A 124 -22.79 -20.03 -13.37
C ARG A 124 -22.21 -21.23 -14.10
N SER A 125 -22.89 -22.36 -13.98
CA SER A 125 -22.49 -23.64 -14.57
C SER A 125 -22.51 -23.70 -16.10
N ASN A 126 -23.01 -22.67 -16.77
CA ASN A 126 -23.03 -22.50 -18.23
C ASN A 126 -21.86 -21.61 -18.73
N ASN A 127 -20.79 -21.50 -17.95
CA ASN A 127 -19.61 -20.70 -18.27
C ASN A 127 -19.89 -19.20 -18.42
N THR A 128 -20.75 -18.66 -17.56
CA THR A 128 -21.00 -17.23 -17.48
C THR A 128 -20.84 -16.70 -16.06
N VAL A 129 -20.53 -15.41 -15.96
CA VAL A 129 -20.71 -14.60 -14.77
C VAL A 129 -21.81 -13.60 -15.06
N GLU A 130 -22.78 -13.47 -14.15
CA GLU A 130 -23.91 -12.56 -14.29
C GLU A 130 -23.98 -11.60 -13.11
N LEU A 131 -24.03 -10.30 -13.40
CA LEU A 131 -24.38 -9.27 -12.44
C LEU A 131 -25.89 -9.08 -12.44
N LYS A 132 -26.53 -9.24 -11.28
CA LYS A 132 -27.99 -9.32 -11.17
C LYS A 132 -28.50 -8.55 -9.97
N SER A 133 -29.77 -8.17 -10.04
CA SER A 133 -30.56 -7.76 -8.88
C SER A 133 -31.62 -8.81 -8.57
N LEU A 134 -31.97 -8.92 -7.30
CA LEU A 134 -33.11 -9.69 -6.81
C LEU A 134 -34.02 -8.73 -6.05
N ALA A 135 -35.30 -8.66 -6.41
CA ALA A 135 -36.31 -7.83 -5.74
C ALA A 135 -37.54 -8.66 -5.38
N GLY A 136 -37.76 -8.89 -4.08
CA GLY A 136 -38.89 -9.70 -3.60
C GLY A 136 -38.90 -11.13 -4.15
N GLY A 137 -37.73 -11.68 -4.47
CA GLY A 137 -37.58 -13.01 -5.09
C GLY A 137 -37.57 -13.03 -6.62
N SER A 138 -37.83 -11.91 -7.29
CA SER A 138 -37.75 -11.80 -8.75
C SER A 138 -36.36 -11.33 -9.17
N SER A 139 -35.71 -12.06 -10.09
CA SER A 139 -34.36 -11.72 -10.56
C SER A 139 -34.35 -10.95 -11.88
N THR A 140 -33.49 -9.94 -11.99
CA THR A 140 -33.19 -9.23 -13.23
C THR A 140 -31.70 -9.32 -13.54
N THR A 141 -31.33 -9.69 -14.77
CA THR A 141 -29.94 -9.60 -15.23
C THR A 141 -29.61 -8.18 -15.62
N LEU A 142 -28.52 -7.65 -15.07
CA LEU A 142 -28.03 -6.31 -15.35
C LEU A 142 -26.89 -6.35 -16.37
N ASP A 143 -25.99 -7.33 -16.25
CA ASP A 143 -24.92 -7.57 -17.22
C ASP A 143 -24.44 -9.05 -17.18
N THR A 144 -23.78 -9.50 -18.23
CA THR A 144 -23.30 -10.89 -18.37
C THR A 144 -22.01 -10.98 -19.19
N ALA A 145 -21.12 -11.89 -18.79
CA ALA A 145 -19.91 -12.19 -19.53
C ALA A 145 -19.55 -13.68 -19.49
N SER A 146 -18.79 -14.14 -20.48
CA SER A 146 -18.30 -15.52 -20.55
C SER A 146 -17.08 -15.71 -19.66
N VAL A 147 -17.09 -16.76 -18.83
CA VAL A 147 -15.94 -17.17 -18.02
C VAL A 147 -15.99 -18.69 -17.84
N PRO A 148 -14.88 -19.43 -18.00
CA PRO A 148 -14.87 -20.87 -17.75
C PRO A 148 -15.20 -21.18 -16.27
N VAL A 149 -16.25 -21.96 -16.04
CA VAL A 149 -16.70 -22.35 -14.70
C VAL A 149 -16.62 -23.87 -14.56
N SER A 150 -15.89 -24.34 -13.55
CA SER A 150 -15.72 -25.76 -13.26
C SER A 150 -15.84 -26.02 -11.76
N ALA A 151 -16.55 -27.08 -11.40
CA ALA A 151 -16.61 -27.54 -10.02
C ALA A 151 -15.22 -28.01 -9.56
N GLY A 152 -14.87 -27.71 -8.31
CA GLY A 152 -13.57 -28.00 -7.72
C GLY A 152 -12.51 -26.90 -7.95
N THR A 153 -12.78 -25.94 -8.84
CA THR A 153 -11.88 -24.80 -9.10
C THR A 153 -12.22 -23.63 -8.20
N SER A 154 -11.21 -23.02 -7.58
CA SER A 154 -11.38 -21.78 -6.81
C SER A 154 -11.38 -20.56 -7.73
N TYR A 155 -12.24 -19.61 -7.41
CA TYR A 155 -12.38 -18.32 -8.09
C TYR A 155 -12.36 -17.20 -7.05
N THR A 156 -11.72 -16.08 -7.37
CA THR A 156 -11.84 -14.88 -6.54
C THR A 156 -12.93 -13.99 -7.14
N LEU A 157 -14.06 -13.86 -6.45
CA LEU A 157 -15.14 -12.97 -6.86
C LEU A 157 -15.02 -11.64 -6.12
N ARG A 158 -15.26 -10.52 -6.81
CA ARG A 158 -15.40 -9.20 -6.20
C ARG A 158 -16.60 -8.47 -6.77
N LEU A 159 -17.39 -7.80 -5.93
CA LEU A 159 -18.52 -6.96 -6.32
C LEU A 159 -18.36 -5.58 -5.69
N ASP A 160 -18.07 -4.58 -6.50
CA ASP A 160 -18.02 -3.17 -6.09
C ASP A 160 -19.43 -2.55 -6.25
N VAL A 161 -19.91 -1.89 -5.20
CA VAL A 161 -21.21 -1.20 -5.17
C VAL A 161 -21.01 0.21 -4.64
N ALA A 162 -21.27 1.23 -5.45
CA ALA A 162 -21.10 2.61 -5.01
C ALA A 162 -21.99 3.57 -5.81
N GLY A 163 -22.73 4.43 -5.10
CA GLY A 163 -23.81 5.19 -5.71
C GLY A 163 -24.79 4.27 -6.45
N SER A 164 -24.96 4.44 -7.76
CA SER A 164 -25.69 3.48 -8.62
C SER A 164 -24.80 2.47 -9.34
N SER A 165 -23.47 2.61 -9.29
CA SER A 165 -22.53 1.77 -10.02
C SER A 165 -22.37 0.40 -9.37
N LEU A 166 -22.38 -0.63 -10.20
CA LEU A 166 -22.18 -2.03 -9.83
C LEU A 166 -21.12 -2.64 -10.74
N LYS A 167 -20.03 -3.17 -10.18
CA LYS A 167 -18.93 -3.79 -10.96
C LYS A 167 -18.58 -5.16 -10.41
N GLY A 168 -18.57 -6.16 -11.29
CA GLY A 168 -18.29 -7.55 -10.95
C GLY A 168 -16.99 -8.06 -11.56
N TYR A 169 -16.15 -8.65 -10.73
CA TYR A 169 -14.83 -9.14 -11.10
C TYR A 169 -14.71 -10.64 -10.82
N VAL A 170 -13.97 -11.34 -11.68
CA VAL A 170 -13.57 -12.74 -11.47
C VAL A 170 -12.05 -12.83 -11.64
N ASN A 171 -11.36 -13.34 -10.63
CA ASN A 171 -9.89 -13.46 -10.57
C ASN A 171 -9.19 -12.11 -10.85
N GLY A 172 -9.76 -11.03 -10.31
CA GLY A 172 -9.25 -9.66 -10.47
C GLY A 172 -9.64 -8.97 -11.80
N ASN A 173 -10.18 -9.71 -12.78
CA ASN A 173 -10.61 -9.13 -14.05
C ASN A 173 -12.03 -8.59 -13.95
N LEU A 174 -12.26 -7.32 -14.34
CA LEU A 174 -13.60 -6.76 -14.47
C LEU A 174 -14.31 -7.44 -15.63
N LEU A 175 -15.40 -8.16 -15.36
CA LEU A 175 -16.15 -8.90 -16.38
C LEU A 175 -17.56 -8.37 -16.57
N THR A 176 -18.17 -7.75 -15.56
CA THR A 176 -19.54 -7.22 -15.65
C THR A 176 -19.64 -5.83 -15.03
N GLU A 177 -20.40 -4.93 -15.63
CA GLU A 177 -20.65 -3.58 -15.12
C GLU A 177 -22.08 -3.13 -15.44
N ALA A 178 -22.75 -2.54 -14.46
CA ALA A 178 -24.09 -1.99 -14.62
C ALA A 178 -24.32 -0.75 -13.75
N SER A 179 -25.42 -0.05 -14.00
CA SER A 179 -25.92 1.04 -13.16
C SER A 179 -27.35 0.73 -12.70
N ASP A 180 -27.58 0.76 -11.39
CA ASP A 180 -28.87 0.44 -10.78
C ASP A 180 -29.04 1.10 -9.41
N THR A 181 -30.21 1.68 -9.15
CA THR A 181 -30.49 2.48 -7.94
C THR A 181 -31.42 1.79 -6.94
N ARG A 182 -31.82 0.53 -7.18
CA ARG A 182 -32.82 -0.16 -6.32
C ARG A 182 -32.37 -0.30 -4.87
N TYR A 183 -31.08 -0.54 -4.62
CA TYR A 183 -30.53 -0.67 -3.27
C TYR A 183 -29.39 0.32 -3.08
N ALA A 184 -29.54 1.23 -2.11
CA ALA A 184 -28.55 2.28 -1.80
C ALA A 184 -27.57 1.88 -0.68
N SER A 185 -27.94 0.92 0.15
CA SER A 185 -27.11 0.39 1.24
C SER A 185 -27.40 -1.08 1.48
N GLY A 186 -26.69 -1.73 2.40
CA GLY A 186 -27.06 -3.04 2.93
C GLY A 186 -25.87 -3.96 3.19
N ARG A 187 -26.18 -5.12 3.77
CA ARG A 187 -25.22 -6.14 4.19
C ARG A 187 -24.53 -6.83 3.02
N ILE A 188 -23.47 -7.57 3.32
CA ILE A 188 -22.86 -8.52 2.38
C ILE A 188 -23.44 -9.92 2.56
N GLY A 189 -23.12 -10.81 1.64
CA GLY A 189 -23.42 -12.22 1.83
C GLY A 189 -22.85 -13.13 0.76
N VAL A 190 -23.11 -14.42 0.93
CA VAL A 190 -22.78 -15.48 -0.04
C VAL A 190 -24.03 -16.29 -0.34
N ALA A 191 -24.15 -16.83 -1.55
CA ALA A 191 -25.32 -17.62 -1.94
C ALA A 191 -25.01 -18.76 -2.92
N THR A 192 -25.91 -19.73 -2.93
CA THR A 192 -25.94 -20.83 -3.89
C THR A 192 -27.36 -21.00 -4.44
N PHE A 193 -27.45 -21.53 -5.67
CA PHE A 193 -28.71 -21.86 -6.32
C PHE A 193 -28.64 -23.27 -6.88
N TYR A 194 -29.23 -24.24 -6.15
CA TYR A 194 -29.14 -25.67 -6.45
C TYR A 194 -27.70 -26.12 -6.71
N SER A 195 -26.78 -25.66 -5.86
CA SER A 195 -25.34 -25.89 -5.93
C SER A 195 -24.75 -25.88 -4.54
N SER A 196 -23.57 -26.48 -4.40
CA SER A 196 -22.76 -26.47 -3.18
C SER A 196 -21.45 -25.72 -3.45
N ALA A 197 -20.89 -25.11 -2.41
CA ALA A 197 -19.67 -24.33 -2.52
C ALA A 197 -18.92 -24.19 -1.20
N GLU A 198 -17.63 -23.88 -1.31
CA GLU A 198 -16.77 -23.41 -0.23
C GLU A 198 -16.51 -21.91 -0.43
N PHE A 199 -16.62 -21.14 0.66
CA PHE A 199 -16.35 -19.70 0.71
C PHE A 199 -15.24 -19.45 1.74
N ASP A 200 -14.31 -18.58 1.39
CA ASP A 200 -13.13 -18.27 2.21
C ASP A 200 -12.61 -16.87 1.89
N ASN A 201 -11.82 -16.28 2.79
CA ASN A 201 -11.21 -14.96 2.65
C ASN A 201 -12.23 -13.89 2.25
N VAL A 202 -13.35 -13.82 2.97
CA VAL A 202 -14.36 -12.78 2.75
C VAL A 202 -13.79 -11.46 3.25
N GLN A 203 -13.79 -10.42 2.42
CA GLN A 203 -13.33 -9.09 2.79
C GLN A 203 -14.30 -8.04 2.24
N VAL A 204 -14.55 -6.99 3.03
CA VAL A 204 -15.34 -5.83 2.63
C VAL A 204 -14.49 -4.59 2.81
N THR A 205 -14.42 -3.72 1.80
CA THR A 205 -13.69 -2.45 1.86
C THR A 205 -14.59 -1.27 1.50
N SER A 206 -14.51 -0.14 2.20
CA SER A 206 -15.39 1.03 2.05
C SER A 206 -14.96 1.91 0.89
N GLY A 207 -15.87 2.31 -0.01
CA GLY A 207 -15.52 3.25 -1.08
C GLY A 207 -14.93 2.62 -2.34
N GLY A 208 -15.46 1.47 -2.78
CA GLY A 208 -15.19 0.93 -4.12
C GLY A 208 -16.00 1.63 -5.21
N VAL A 209 -15.60 2.82 -5.68
CA VAL A 209 -15.47 3.21 -7.12
C VAL A 209 -14.97 4.66 -7.24
N THR A 210 -14.01 4.87 -8.13
CA THR A 210 -13.64 6.20 -8.66
C THR A 210 -14.50 6.52 -9.90
N PRO A 211 -15.03 7.74 -10.09
CA PRO A 211 -15.72 8.15 -11.31
C PRO A 211 -14.75 8.36 -12.49
N THR A 212 -15.15 7.89 -13.66
CA THR A 212 -14.45 7.91 -14.97
C THR A 212 -14.30 9.31 -15.57
N PRO A 213 -13.16 9.60 -16.24
CA PRO A 213 -13.24 10.02 -17.66
C PRO A 213 -12.34 9.21 -18.63
N THR A 214 -12.89 9.00 -19.83
CA THR A 214 -12.44 8.22 -21.02
C THR A 214 -11.42 9.02 -21.89
N PRO A 215 -10.77 8.45 -22.94
CA PRO A 215 -9.69 7.45 -23.00
C PRO A 215 -8.41 7.91 -23.77
N THR A 216 -7.24 7.33 -23.47
CA THR A 216 -6.25 6.91 -24.49
C THR A 216 -5.35 5.75 -24.00
N THR A 217 -5.44 4.65 -24.73
CA THR A 217 -4.77 3.31 -24.68
C THR A 217 -3.25 3.36 -25.06
N PRO A 218 -2.37 2.33 -24.85
CA PRO A 218 -2.45 1.02 -24.13
C PRO A 218 -1.38 0.74 -23.02
N THR A 219 -1.78 -0.08 -22.03
CA THR A 219 -1.19 -1.37 -21.51
C THR A 219 0.36 -1.53 -21.49
N PRO A 220 1.01 -2.01 -20.39
CA PRO A 220 0.68 -3.30 -19.74
C PRO A 220 0.69 -3.40 -18.20
N GLY A 221 -0.28 -4.20 -17.72
CA GLY A 221 -0.17 -5.41 -16.88
C GLY A 221 0.68 -5.44 -15.59
N PRO A 222 0.20 -6.17 -14.56
CA PRO A 222 0.60 -5.99 -13.17
C PRO A 222 1.93 -6.68 -12.86
N THR A 223 2.75 -6.04 -12.03
CA THR A 223 3.79 -6.71 -11.25
C THR A 223 3.46 -6.58 -9.78
N GLY A 224 3.27 -7.72 -9.11
CA GLY A 224 3.49 -7.79 -7.68
C GLY A 224 4.96 -7.51 -7.38
N ASN A 225 5.23 -7.11 -6.13
CA ASN A 225 6.49 -6.55 -5.60
C ASN A 225 6.52 -5.00 -5.70
N PRO A 226 6.93 -4.23 -4.67
CA PRO A 226 7.13 -2.78 -4.82
C PRO A 226 8.36 -2.53 -5.68
N GLY A 227 8.16 -2.66 -6.98
CA GLY A 227 9.15 -2.51 -8.04
C GLY A 227 8.80 -1.33 -8.94
N THR A 228 8.58 -0.15 -8.38
CA THR A 228 8.72 1.14 -9.09
C THR A 228 9.19 2.22 -8.09
N ASN A 229 10.15 3.06 -8.48
CA ASN A 229 10.63 4.21 -7.71
C ASN A 229 9.53 5.29 -7.56
N VAL A 230 8.44 4.99 -6.86
CA VAL A 230 7.34 5.93 -6.62
C VAL A 230 7.22 6.11 -5.12
N ALA A 231 7.46 7.33 -4.65
CA ALA A 231 7.22 7.70 -3.26
C ALA A 231 5.71 7.59 -2.97
N ASP A 232 5.37 7.16 -1.76
CA ASP A 232 4.03 7.23 -1.17
C ASP A 232 3.99 8.34 -0.11
N GLY A 233 2.93 8.36 0.70
CA GLY A 233 2.80 9.34 1.77
C GLY A 233 2.74 10.79 1.29
N TRP A 234 3.19 11.72 2.13
CA TRP A 234 3.22 13.13 1.79
C TRP A 234 4.23 13.47 0.67
N ALA A 235 5.25 12.64 0.43
CA ALA A 235 6.21 12.85 -0.66
C ALA A 235 5.62 12.53 -2.04
N SER A 236 4.48 11.84 -2.11
CA SER A 236 3.78 11.52 -3.36
C SER A 236 2.79 12.59 -3.82
N VAL A 237 2.52 13.60 -2.99
CA VAL A 237 1.43 14.55 -3.21
C VAL A 237 1.81 15.59 -4.27
N ASP A 238 0.85 15.99 -5.10
CA ASP A 238 1.02 17.05 -6.07
C ASP A 238 0.88 18.41 -5.38
N ALA A 239 2.01 19.03 -5.05
CA ALA A 239 2.02 20.33 -4.40
C ALA A 239 3.29 21.13 -4.74
N TRP A 240 3.17 22.45 -4.60
CA TRP A 240 4.31 23.38 -4.72
C TRP A 240 5.14 23.19 -6.01
N GLY A 241 4.44 22.91 -7.13
CA GLY A 241 5.06 22.74 -8.44
C GLY A 241 5.70 21.38 -8.69
N GLN A 242 5.52 20.42 -7.79
CA GLN A 242 5.97 19.03 -7.94
C GLN A 242 4.78 18.09 -8.11
N ASN A 243 5.01 16.97 -8.78
CA ASN A 243 4.03 15.91 -9.06
C ASN A 243 4.52 14.62 -8.37
N GLY A 244 4.60 14.68 -7.04
CA GLY A 244 5.30 13.72 -6.21
C GLY A 244 6.84 13.85 -6.25
N THR A 245 7.53 12.80 -5.79
CA THR A 245 9.00 12.76 -5.67
C THR A 245 9.59 11.72 -6.63
N THR A 246 10.45 12.18 -7.54
CA THR A 246 11.11 11.36 -8.57
C THR A 246 12.65 11.40 -8.49
N GLY A 247 13.21 12.28 -7.67
CA GLY A 247 14.64 12.43 -7.47
C GLY A 247 15.37 12.85 -8.75
N GLY A 248 16.47 12.18 -9.04
CA GLY A 248 17.31 12.43 -10.21
C GLY A 248 16.86 11.73 -11.49
N ALA A 249 15.63 11.22 -11.55
CA ALA A 249 15.10 10.55 -12.74
C ALA A 249 15.24 11.44 -13.99
N GLY A 250 15.63 10.83 -15.11
CA GLY A 250 15.92 11.56 -16.36
C GLY A 250 17.29 12.25 -16.41
N GLY A 251 18.03 12.27 -15.30
CA GLY A 251 19.42 12.76 -15.23
C GLY A 251 20.48 11.67 -15.48
N PRO A 252 21.77 12.05 -15.61
CA PRO A 252 22.86 11.10 -15.66
C PRO A 252 22.98 10.28 -14.37
N THR A 253 23.50 9.06 -14.51
CA THR A 253 23.90 8.23 -13.38
C THR A 253 25.41 8.30 -13.20
N VAL A 254 25.87 8.52 -11.97
CA VAL A 254 27.29 8.54 -11.60
C VAL A 254 27.52 7.61 -10.41
N THR A 255 28.64 6.90 -10.40
CA THR A 255 29.07 6.11 -9.23
C THR A 255 30.18 6.86 -8.50
N VAL A 256 30.01 7.05 -7.20
CA VAL A 256 31.00 7.73 -6.34
C VAL A 256 31.57 6.75 -5.33
N THR A 257 32.88 6.87 -5.07
CA THR A 257 33.61 6.01 -4.12
C THR A 257 34.41 6.83 -3.10
N THR A 258 34.39 8.16 -3.23
CA THR A 258 35.16 9.09 -2.39
C THR A 258 34.31 10.27 -1.95
N ALA A 259 34.69 10.90 -0.83
CA ALA A 259 33.98 12.06 -0.31
C ALA A 259 34.00 13.24 -1.28
N THR A 260 35.15 13.52 -1.90
CA THR A 260 35.29 14.62 -2.87
C THR A 260 34.35 14.46 -4.07
N GLN A 261 34.25 13.25 -4.62
CA GLN A 261 33.29 12.97 -5.71
C GLN A 261 31.87 13.15 -5.22
N PHE A 262 31.50 12.54 -4.10
CA PHE A 262 30.15 12.64 -3.56
C PHE A 262 29.72 14.10 -3.34
N ILE A 263 30.53 14.89 -2.64
CA ILE A 263 30.24 16.29 -2.33
C ILE A 263 30.03 17.10 -3.60
N ALA A 264 30.89 16.91 -4.61
CA ALA A 264 30.78 17.62 -5.89
C ALA A 264 29.49 17.23 -6.63
N GLU A 265 29.15 15.94 -6.68
CA GLU A 265 27.97 15.45 -7.40
C GLU A 265 26.66 15.83 -6.68
N ALA A 266 26.63 15.78 -5.35
CA ALA A 266 25.46 16.12 -4.53
C ALA A 266 25.09 17.61 -4.62
N ALA A 267 26.11 18.49 -4.72
CA ALA A 267 25.93 19.93 -4.90
C ALA A 267 25.71 20.36 -6.37
N SER A 268 25.86 19.44 -7.34
CA SER A 268 25.74 19.78 -8.75
C SER A 268 24.33 20.15 -9.18
N THR A 269 24.19 20.97 -10.23
CA THR A 269 22.89 21.40 -10.75
C THR A 269 22.23 20.32 -11.61
N GLY A 270 20.89 20.33 -11.63
CA GLY A 270 20.06 19.45 -12.47
C GLY A 270 19.89 18.03 -11.93
N PRO A 271 19.02 17.23 -12.58
CA PRO A 271 18.70 15.89 -12.14
C PRO A 271 19.92 14.98 -12.17
N LYS A 272 20.14 14.16 -11.13
CA LYS A 272 21.24 13.18 -11.10
C LYS A 272 20.98 11.99 -10.18
N ILE A 273 21.34 10.80 -10.66
CA ILE A 273 21.37 9.58 -9.86
C ILE A 273 22.81 9.34 -9.40
N ILE A 274 23.05 9.43 -8.10
CA ILE A 274 24.36 9.27 -7.45
C ILE A 274 24.39 7.94 -6.73
N GLN A 275 25.06 6.97 -7.32
CA GLN A 275 25.28 5.64 -6.76
C GLN A 275 26.51 5.67 -5.84
N VAL A 276 26.27 5.52 -4.54
CA VAL A 276 27.32 5.47 -3.52
C VAL A 276 27.82 4.03 -3.44
N SER A 277 29.11 3.80 -3.70
CA SER A 277 29.72 2.48 -3.64
C SER A 277 30.74 2.40 -2.51
N GLY A 278 30.42 1.60 -1.50
CA GLY A 278 31.19 1.46 -0.27
C GLY A 278 30.82 2.47 0.81
N MET A 279 31.48 2.35 1.96
CA MET A 279 31.34 3.27 3.10
C MET A 279 32.28 4.47 2.91
N ILE A 280 31.73 5.63 2.58
CA ILE A 280 32.50 6.86 2.32
C ILE A 280 32.64 7.67 3.62
N ALA A 281 33.87 7.98 4.00
CA ALA A 281 34.15 8.88 5.12
C ALA A 281 33.97 10.35 4.68
N LEU A 282 32.84 10.95 5.07
CA LEU A 282 32.53 12.36 4.83
C LEU A 282 33.16 13.25 5.92
N PRO A 283 33.84 14.34 5.55
CA PRO A 283 34.34 15.30 6.53
C PRO A 283 33.18 16.08 7.16
N GLY A 284 33.01 16.01 8.48
CA GLY A 284 31.90 16.68 9.16
C GLY A 284 31.89 18.23 9.00
N PRO A 285 30.76 18.89 9.32
CA PRO A 285 29.56 18.27 9.91
C PRO A 285 28.55 17.77 8.87
N MET A 286 28.20 18.59 7.88
CA MET A 286 27.09 18.34 6.96
C MET A 286 27.44 18.77 5.54
N HIS A 287 26.91 18.07 4.53
CA HIS A 287 27.17 18.34 3.12
C HIS A 287 25.90 18.64 2.33
N GLU A 288 25.98 19.67 1.48
CA GLU A 288 24.86 20.14 0.67
C GLU A 288 24.37 19.07 -0.32
N VAL A 289 23.05 18.93 -0.39
CA VAL A 289 22.32 18.20 -1.42
C VAL A 289 21.34 19.16 -2.08
N THR A 290 21.52 19.41 -3.37
CA THR A 290 20.63 20.28 -4.16
C THR A 290 19.42 19.52 -4.72
N SER A 291 18.52 20.22 -5.41
CA SER A 291 17.31 19.62 -5.98
C SER A 291 17.60 18.51 -7.00
N ASP A 292 16.58 17.67 -7.24
CA ASP A 292 16.56 16.65 -8.28
C ASP A 292 17.67 15.60 -8.11
N LYS A 293 17.81 15.05 -6.91
CA LYS A 293 18.85 14.05 -6.61
C LYS A 293 18.23 12.72 -6.21
N THR A 294 18.79 11.64 -6.73
CA THR A 294 18.62 10.31 -6.14
C THR A 294 19.98 9.87 -5.65
N ILE A 295 20.18 9.82 -4.33
CA ILE A 295 21.41 9.31 -3.72
C ILE A 295 21.11 7.91 -3.22
N VAL A 296 21.75 6.91 -3.80
CA VAL A 296 21.41 5.50 -3.56
C VAL A 296 22.65 4.65 -3.30
N GLY A 297 22.62 3.81 -2.27
CA GLY A 297 23.72 2.88 -2.00
C GLY A 297 23.75 1.71 -2.97
N VAL A 298 24.95 1.31 -3.39
CA VAL A 298 25.21 0.10 -4.17
C VAL A 298 25.34 -1.08 -3.19
N GLY A 299 24.33 -1.94 -3.14
CA GLY A 299 24.28 -3.06 -2.20
C GLY A 299 24.11 -2.63 -0.74
N ALA A 300 24.16 -3.59 0.19
CA ALA A 300 23.83 -3.39 1.60
C ALA A 300 24.94 -2.68 2.43
N ASN A 301 26.16 -2.57 1.90
CA ASN A 301 27.32 -2.06 2.65
C ASN A 301 27.72 -0.63 2.29
N SER A 302 26.93 0.03 1.45
CA SER A 302 27.20 1.39 0.99
C SER A 302 26.59 2.43 1.91
N GLY A 303 27.24 3.58 2.03
CA GLY A 303 26.79 4.61 2.96
C GLY A 303 27.87 5.63 3.32
N PHE A 304 27.63 6.31 4.42
CA PHE A 304 28.47 7.40 4.92
C PHE A 304 28.86 7.21 6.38
N THR A 305 30.06 7.69 6.69
CA THR A 305 30.49 7.89 8.07
C THR A 305 31.17 9.24 8.27
N GLY A 306 31.10 9.81 9.48
CA GLY A 306 31.76 11.07 9.82
C GLY A 306 30.88 12.31 9.62
N GLY A 307 30.37 12.54 8.41
CA GLY A 307 29.50 13.68 8.08
C GLY A 307 28.10 13.24 7.62
N GLY A 308 27.13 14.16 7.68
CA GLY A 308 25.75 13.94 7.23
C GLY A 308 25.37 14.73 5.98
N LEU A 309 24.09 14.65 5.62
CA LEU A 309 23.52 15.28 4.43
C LEU A 309 22.60 16.44 4.80
N ASN A 310 22.81 17.62 4.22
CA ASN A 310 21.98 18.80 4.37
C ASN A 310 21.19 19.08 3.09
N ILE A 311 19.91 18.72 3.11
CA ILE A 311 18.92 18.97 2.07
C ILE A 311 18.22 20.28 2.41
N GLY A 312 18.75 21.38 1.89
CA GLY A 312 18.12 22.68 2.07
C GLY A 312 19.05 23.86 1.94
N LEU A 313 18.44 25.02 1.78
CA LEU A 313 19.14 26.30 1.71
C LEU A 313 19.81 26.64 3.06
N PRO A 314 20.79 27.56 3.07
CA PRO A 314 21.30 28.16 4.29
C PRO A 314 20.17 28.74 5.15
N ILE A 315 20.36 28.71 6.47
CA ILE A 315 19.36 29.19 7.42
C ILE A 315 19.13 30.68 7.23
N ASP A 316 17.86 31.06 7.10
CA ASP A 316 17.40 32.45 7.17
C ASP A 316 16.09 32.53 7.97
N ASN A 317 16.17 33.08 9.18
CA ASN A 317 15.01 33.21 10.07
C ASN A 317 14.02 34.29 9.59
N ALA A 318 14.41 35.18 8.67
CA ALA A 318 13.52 36.21 8.14
C ALA A 318 12.58 35.64 7.05
N VAL A 319 12.92 34.50 6.45
CA VAL A 319 12.09 33.83 5.44
C VAL A 319 11.02 32.99 6.11
N THR A 320 9.76 33.38 5.98
CA THR A 320 8.60 32.68 6.58
C THR A 320 7.66 32.05 5.55
N SER A 321 8.06 32.06 4.28
CA SER A 321 7.33 31.43 3.17
C SER A 321 8.31 30.72 2.24
N PRO A 322 7.88 29.64 1.55
CA PRO A 322 8.76 28.88 0.67
C PRO A 322 9.39 29.78 -0.41
N PRO A 323 10.73 29.90 -0.46
CA PRO A 323 11.39 30.61 -1.55
C PRO A 323 11.28 29.78 -2.84
N ALA A 324 11.30 30.46 -3.99
CA ALA A 324 11.16 29.80 -5.30
C ALA A 324 12.29 28.79 -5.59
N ASN A 325 13.44 28.94 -4.94
CA ASN A 325 14.59 28.05 -5.05
C ASN A 325 14.74 27.09 -3.84
N ALA A 326 13.68 26.87 -3.05
CA ALA A 326 13.70 25.84 -2.02
C ALA A 326 14.15 24.49 -2.63
N VAL A 327 15.00 23.74 -1.92
CA VAL A 327 15.50 22.45 -2.41
C VAL A 327 14.33 21.47 -2.48
N HIS A 328 14.23 20.72 -3.57
CA HIS A 328 13.10 19.82 -3.76
C HIS A 328 13.44 18.58 -4.57
N ASN A 329 12.53 17.61 -4.54
CA ASN A 329 12.59 16.41 -5.37
C ASN A 329 13.89 15.61 -5.11
N VAL A 330 14.07 15.15 -3.88
CA VAL A 330 15.27 14.40 -3.45
C VAL A 330 14.90 13.04 -2.89
N ILE A 331 15.63 12.01 -3.28
CA ILE A 331 15.52 10.64 -2.79
C ILE A 331 16.86 10.25 -2.13
N ILE A 332 16.80 9.80 -0.87
CA ILE A 332 17.93 9.22 -0.12
C ILE A 332 17.59 7.76 0.16
N ARG A 333 18.33 6.82 -0.43
CA ARG A 333 17.89 5.41 -0.46
C ARG A 333 19.00 4.39 -0.25
N ASN A 334 18.72 3.32 0.49
CA ASN A 334 19.63 2.17 0.60
C ASN A 334 21.05 2.52 1.13
N LEU A 335 21.16 3.48 2.06
CA LEU A 335 22.43 3.93 2.61
C LEU A 335 22.56 3.59 4.09
N ASN A 336 23.78 3.25 4.50
CA ASN A 336 24.17 3.21 5.90
C ASN A 336 24.63 4.61 6.37
N PHE A 337 24.31 5.02 7.59
CA PHE A 337 24.89 6.20 8.24
C PHE A 337 25.47 5.85 9.61
N ARG A 338 26.70 6.29 9.88
CA ARG A 338 27.44 5.98 11.12
C ARG A 338 28.31 7.14 11.59
N SER A 339 28.38 7.37 12.89
CA SER A 339 29.34 8.31 13.49
C SER A 339 29.32 9.70 12.84
N TRP A 340 28.13 10.19 12.49
CA TRP A 340 27.98 11.52 11.91
C TRP A 340 28.24 12.59 12.98
N ALA A 341 28.83 13.70 12.57
CA ALA A 341 29.31 14.73 13.48
C ALA A 341 28.21 15.70 13.97
N ASP A 342 27.08 15.77 13.27
CA ASP A 342 25.91 16.61 13.60
C ASP A 342 24.62 15.79 13.50
N ASP A 343 23.89 15.86 12.38
CA ASP A 343 22.77 14.96 12.02
C ASP A 343 23.22 13.94 10.94
N ALA A 344 22.55 12.79 10.78
CA ALA A 344 22.80 11.94 9.60
C ALA A 344 22.14 12.54 8.34
N ILE A 345 20.88 12.95 8.46
CA ILE A 345 20.13 13.65 7.40
C ILE A 345 19.39 14.84 8.01
N ASN A 346 19.62 16.03 7.47
CA ASN A 346 18.89 17.25 7.79
C ASN A 346 18.10 17.73 6.57
N VAL A 347 16.81 18.01 6.75
CA VAL A 347 15.92 18.61 5.75
C VAL A 347 15.41 19.94 6.31
N GLN A 348 15.72 21.03 5.64
CA GLN A 348 15.42 22.36 6.19
C GLN A 348 15.07 23.42 5.16
N MET A 349 14.67 24.60 5.65
CA MET A 349 14.46 25.83 4.88
C MET A 349 13.49 25.61 3.72
N PHE A 350 12.28 25.18 4.07
CA PHE A 350 11.17 24.91 3.16
C PHE A 350 11.44 23.82 2.12
N SER A 351 12.49 23.01 2.29
CA SER A 351 12.75 21.91 1.36
C SER A 351 11.58 20.93 1.29
N HIS A 352 11.27 20.42 0.10
CA HIS A 352 10.04 19.67 -0.10
C HIS A 352 10.09 18.56 -1.14
N HIS A 353 9.16 17.61 -1.04
CA HIS A 353 9.11 16.42 -1.92
C HIS A 353 10.39 15.61 -1.77
N ILE A 354 10.57 15.09 -0.55
CA ILE A 354 11.77 14.37 -0.13
C ILE A 354 11.37 12.95 0.32
N TRP A 355 12.08 11.95 -0.18
CA TRP A 355 11.84 10.55 0.17
C TRP A 355 13.09 9.91 0.77
N ILE A 356 13.00 9.50 2.04
CA ILE A 356 14.08 8.87 2.80
C ILE A 356 13.69 7.42 3.01
N ASP A 357 14.28 6.50 2.25
CA ASP A 357 13.77 5.14 2.11
C ASP A 357 14.83 4.03 2.25
N HIS A 358 14.53 2.94 2.95
CA HIS A 358 15.42 1.77 3.06
C HIS A 358 16.85 2.09 3.52
N ASN A 359 17.03 3.11 4.35
CA ASN A 359 18.33 3.42 4.94
C ASN A 359 18.48 2.73 6.29
N THR A 360 19.72 2.57 6.73
CA THR A 360 20.03 2.14 8.10
C THR A 360 20.94 3.18 8.74
N TRP A 361 20.63 3.62 9.95
CA TRP A 361 21.55 4.46 10.71
C TRP A 361 21.68 3.96 12.14
N THR A 362 22.87 4.17 12.69
CA THR A 362 23.24 3.70 14.03
C THR A 362 23.32 4.89 14.98
N THR A 363 24.52 5.25 15.43
CA THR A 363 24.76 6.33 16.38
C THR A 363 25.62 7.43 15.77
N GLY A 364 25.35 8.67 16.14
CA GLY A 364 26.17 9.85 15.87
C GLY A 364 25.98 10.91 16.96
N THR A 365 26.34 12.15 16.67
CA THR A 365 26.36 13.23 17.67
C THR A 365 24.97 13.76 18.05
N ASP A 366 24.12 14.07 17.08
CA ASP A 366 22.76 14.61 17.30
C ASP A 366 21.67 13.73 16.68
N GLY A 367 20.90 14.24 15.71
CA GLY A 367 19.74 13.58 15.13
C GLY A 367 20.11 12.49 14.11
N GLY A 368 19.30 11.44 14.03
CA GLY A 368 19.29 10.57 12.85
C GLY A 368 18.70 11.33 11.65
N VAL A 369 17.44 11.74 11.75
CA VAL A 369 16.75 12.52 10.70
C VAL A 369 16.04 13.72 11.30
N ASP A 370 16.47 14.91 10.90
CA ASP A 370 15.87 16.17 11.30
C ASP A 370 15.12 16.81 10.13
N ILE A 371 13.85 17.16 10.34
CA ILE A 371 13.01 17.86 9.35
C ILE A 371 12.45 19.12 10.01
N LYS A 372 12.87 20.30 9.56
CA LYS A 372 12.61 21.56 10.27
C LYS A 372 12.41 22.75 9.33
N ARG A 373 12.06 23.91 9.90
CA ARG A 373 12.07 25.21 9.19
C ARG A 373 11.20 25.22 7.94
N GLY A 374 9.94 24.84 8.11
CA GLY A 374 8.92 24.88 7.08
C GLY A 374 9.04 23.83 5.97
N SER A 375 9.98 22.88 6.06
CA SER A 375 10.04 21.74 5.14
C SER A 375 8.71 20.97 5.10
N SER A 376 8.36 20.37 3.97
CA SER A 376 7.03 19.75 3.78
C SER A 376 7.04 18.71 2.68
N TYR A 377 6.02 17.84 2.63
CA TYR A 377 5.92 16.80 1.61
C TYR A 377 7.08 15.82 1.70
N VAL A 378 7.29 15.27 2.90
CA VAL A 378 8.39 14.32 3.18
C VAL A 378 7.82 12.96 3.54
N THR A 379 8.47 11.89 3.11
CA THR A 379 8.14 10.52 3.52
C THR A 379 9.41 9.80 3.95
N VAL A 380 9.33 9.17 5.12
CA VAL A 380 10.40 8.42 5.77
C VAL A 380 9.91 6.99 5.90
N SER A 381 10.43 6.09 5.05
CA SER A 381 9.85 4.76 4.87
C SER A 381 10.86 3.64 4.90
N TYR A 382 10.49 2.49 5.48
CA TYR A 382 11.32 1.28 5.47
C TYR A 382 12.76 1.49 5.99
N ASN A 383 13.02 2.49 6.82
CA ASN A 383 14.36 2.71 7.38
C ASN A 383 14.55 1.90 8.66
N HIS A 384 15.79 1.63 9.04
CA HIS A 384 16.15 0.98 10.31
C HIS A 384 17.03 1.91 11.14
N ALA A 385 16.49 2.38 12.26
CA ALA A 385 17.23 3.11 13.28
C ALA A 385 17.68 2.12 14.36
N ASP A 386 18.99 1.94 14.53
CA ASP A 386 19.60 0.94 15.41
C ASP A 386 20.40 1.62 16.53
N GLY A 387 19.85 1.60 17.76
CA GLY A 387 20.53 2.10 18.95
C GLY A 387 20.66 3.62 19.06
N THR A 388 19.97 4.39 18.21
CA THR A 388 20.07 5.86 18.18
C THR A 388 19.44 6.50 19.42
N ASP A 389 20.12 7.46 20.06
CA ASP A 389 19.54 8.27 21.14
C ASP A 389 18.45 9.22 20.60
N LYS A 390 18.88 10.32 19.97
CA LYS A 390 17.99 11.32 19.38
C LYS A 390 17.71 10.93 17.93
N ASN A 391 16.59 10.27 17.68
CA ASN A 391 16.38 9.66 16.36
C ASN A 391 15.80 10.63 15.31
N MET A 392 14.55 11.04 15.43
CA MET A 392 13.84 11.83 14.42
C MET A 392 13.13 13.07 15.00
N LEU A 393 13.61 14.26 14.69
CA LEU A 393 13.00 15.52 15.09
C LEU A 393 12.20 16.15 13.93
N LEU A 394 10.95 16.48 14.17
CA LEU A 394 10.09 17.22 13.24
C LEU A 394 9.68 18.56 13.85
N GLY A 395 10.31 19.64 13.40
CA GLY A 395 10.18 20.98 13.99
C GLY A 395 11.11 21.15 15.20
N HIS A 396 12.08 22.06 15.07
CA HIS A 396 13.23 22.12 15.98
C HIS A 396 13.05 22.98 17.23
N ASP A 397 12.15 23.96 17.20
CA ASP A 397 12.10 25.04 18.21
C ASP A 397 10.63 25.46 18.43
N ASP A 398 10.21 25.53 19.69
CA ASP A 398 8.86 25.98 20.11
C ASP A 398 8.58 27.43 19.67
N GLY A 399 9.62 28.23 19.39
CA GLY A 399 9.51 29.59 18.89
C GLY A 399 9.34 29.73 17.37
N ASN A 400 9.37 28.63 16.60
CA ASN A 400 9.47 28.67 15.13
C ASN A 400 8.13 28.56 14.38
N ALA A 401 7.01 28.84 15.05
CA ALA A 401 5.67 28.73 14.48
C ALA A 401 5.50 29.48 13.13
N ALA A 402 6.18 30.63 12.95
CA ALA A 402 6.09 31.43 11.72
C ALA A 402 6.56 30.67 10.45
N GLN A 403 7.52 29.75 10.60
CA GLN A 403 7.95 28.88 9.51
C GLN A 403 7.18 27.54 9.50
N ASP A 404 6.83 27.00 10.65
CA ASP A 404 6.41 25.59 10.76
C ASP A 404 4.88 25.37 10.71
N VAL A 405 4.06 26.33 11.17
CA VAL A 405 2.59 26.19 11.15
C VAL A 405 2.06 26.09 9.72
N GLY A 406 1.20 25.11 9.47
CA GLY A 406 0.65 24.81 8.14
C GLY A 406 1.61 24.05 7.21
N ARG A 407 2.83 23.76 7.67
CA ARG A 407 3.89 23.05 6.96
C ARG A 407 4.19 21.72 7.68
N LEU A 408 5.42 21.20 7.56
CA LEU A 408 5.87 19.97 8.22
C LEU A 408 4.96 18.77 7.94
N LYS A 409 4.46 18.66 6.69
CA LYS A 409 3.66 17.52 6.24
C LYS A 409 4.57 16.31 5.99
N VAL A 410 4.62 15.39 6.95
CA VAL A 410 5.55 14.26 6.94
C VAL A 410 4.85 12.94 7.25
N THR A 411 5.23 11.91 6.51
CA THR A 411 4.78 10.52 6.71
C THR A 411 5.94 9.67 7.21
N TYR A 412 5.71 8.85 8.24
CA TYR A 412 6.65 7.85 8.74
C TYR A 412 5.98 6.48 8.67
N HIS A 413 6.49 5.55 7.85
CA HIS A 413 5.92 4.21 7.81
C HIS A 413 6.87 3.06 7.54
N HIS A 414 6.51 1.89 8.07
CA HIS A 414 7.31 0.66 7.96
C HIS A 414 8.76 0.82 8.40
N ASN A 415 9.08 1.85 9.21
CA ASN A 415 10.39 2.01 9.80
C ASN A 415 10.53 1.06 10.99
N PHE A 416 11.75 0.57 11.19
CA PHE A 416 12.14 -0.19 12.36
C PHE A 416 12.92 0.72 13.33
N PHE A 417 12.33 0.97 14.49
CA PHE A 417 12.95 1.67 15.61
C PHE A 417 13.45 0.62 16.62
N ASP A 418 14.73 0.27 16.52
CA ASP A 418 15.34 -0.86 17.20
C ASP A 418 16.30 -0.37 18.30
N ASN A 419 15.88 -0.52 19.57
CA ASN A 419 16.61 -0.03 20.75
C ASN A 419 16.94 1.47 20.68
N THR A 420 16.07 2.29 20.07
CA THR A 420 16.23 3.75 20.08
C THR A 420 15.86 4.33 21.43
N ARG A 421 16.41 5.49 21.81
CA ARG A 421 16.04 6.13 23.09
C ARG A 421 14.80 7.00 22.94
N GLN A 422 14.78 7.94 22.00
CA GLN A 422 13.74 8.97 21.94
C GLN A 422 13.56 9.54 20.53
N ARG A 423 12.48 10.34 20.38
CA ARG A 423 12.13 11.07 19.15
C ARG A 423 11.81 10.13 17.99
N ASN A 424 10.76 9.33 18.10
CA ASN A 424 10.39 8.36 17.07
C ASN A 424 8.97 8.57 16.46
N PRO A 425 8.61 9.73 15.87
CA PRO A 425 9.28 11.02 15.89
C PRO A 425 8.84 11.90 17.09
N ARG A 426 9.60 12.97 17.37
CA ARG A 426 9.11 14.12 18.16
C ARG A 426 8.62 15.20 17.21
N VAL A 427 7.36 15.60 17.33
CA VAL A 427 6.68 16.48 16.37
C VAL A 427 6.23 17.78 17.01
N ARG A 428 6.58 18.90 16.38
CA ARG A 428 6.06 20.26 16.65
C ARG A 428 5.34 20.81 15.44
N PHE A 429 4.24 21.53 15.64
CA PHE A 429 3.43 22.28 14.65
C PHE A 429 2.86 21.53 13.44
N GLY A 430 3.50 20.47 12.97
CA GLY A 430 3.11 19.74 11.77
C GLY A 430 1.69 19.20 11.89
N ASP A 431 0.86 19.50 10.89
CA ASP A 431 -0.52 19.04 10.83
C ASP A 431 -0.93 18.86 9.37
N GLN A 432 -1.14 17.65 8.86
CA GLN A 432 -1.20 16.37 9.58
C GLN A 432 0.12 15.60 9.41
N VAL A 433 0.64 15.05 10.49
CA VAL A 433 1.76 14.09 10.49
C VAL A 433 1.18 12.69 10.65
N HIS A 434 1.65 11.76 9.84
CA HIS A 434 1.11 10.40 9.81
C HIS A 434 2.19 9.38 10.10
N VAL A 435 2.01 8.62 11.17
CA VAL A 435 2.95 7.63 11.68
C VAL A 435 2.24 6.27 11.65
N TYR A 436 2.52 5.44 10.64
CA TYR A 436 1.79 4.19 10.46
C TYR A 436 2.62 2.96 10.11
N ASN A 437 2.15 1.78 10.51
CA ASN A 437 2.81 0.49 10.23
C ASN A 437 4.29 0.40 10.66
N ASN A 438 4.76 1.22 11.59
CA ASN A 438 6.14 1.13 12.07
C ASN A 438 6.27 0.05 13.15
N TYR A 439 7.48 -0.43 13.37
CA TYR A 439 7.82 -1.33 14.48
C TYR A 439 8.77 -0.64 15.45
N TYR A 440 8.39 -0.59 16.72
CA TYR A 440 9.16 -0.06 17.83
C TYR A 440 9.53 -1.19 18.77
N LEU A 441 10.82 -1.36 19.04
CA LEU A 441 11.35 -2.41 19.91
C LEU A 441 12.28 -1.80 20.95
N ASN A 442 12.00 -2.04 22.23
CA ASN A 442 12.83 -1.63 23.36
C ASN A 442 13.16 -0.12 23.36
N THR A 443 12.18 0.72 23.04
CA THR A 443 12.37 2.16 23.02
C THR A 443 12.56 2.70 24.44
N GLY A 444 13.63 3.46 24.66
CA GLY A 444 14.08 3.88 25.99
C GLY A 444 13.14 4.87 26.71
N ASP A 445 13.10 6.13 26.26
CA ASP A 445 12.32 7.20 26.88
C ASP A 445 10.89 7.23 26.31
N TYR A 446 10.73 7.38 24.99
CA TYR A 446 9.41 7.42 24.35
C TYR A 446 9.44 7.13 22.84
N GLY A 447 8.31 6.65 22.31
CA GLY A 447 8.04 6.49 20.89
C GLY A 447 7.70 7.82 20.21
N VAL A 448 6.41 8.09 20.02
CA VAL A 448 5.91 9.28 19.30
C VAL A 448 5.52 10.40 20.27
N ALA A 449 6.05 11.61 20.08
CA ALA A 449 5.62 12.79 20.85
C ALA A 449 4.91 13.80 19.95
N SER A 450 3.68 14.18 20.31
CA SER A 450 2.95 15.28 19.66
C SER A 450 2.94 16.52 20.53
N THR A 451 3.55 17.60 20.04
CA THR A 451 3.81 18.83 20.80
C THR A 451 3.48 20.08 19.98
N GLU A 452 3.35 21.24 20.64
CA GLU A 452 3.15 22.54 20.00
C GLU A 452 1.98 22.55 18.99
N ASN A 453 0.83 22.03 19.43
CA ASN A 453 -0.40 21.89 18.63
C ASN A 453 -0.24 21.09 17.31
N ALA A 454 0.81 20.28 17.17
CA ALA A 454 0.96 19.33 16.08
C ALA A 454 -0.26 18.40 15.98
N GLY A 455 -0.64 17.98 14.78
CA GLY A 455 -1.68 16.98 14.56
C GLY A 455 -1.05 15.67 14.10
N VAL A 456 -0.95 14.67 14.99
CA VAL A 456 -0.31 13.38 14.70
C VAL A 456 -1.34 12.25 14.69
N ILE A 457 -1.29 11.41 13.65
CA ILE A 457 -2.02 10.14 13.59
C ILE A 457 -1.03 9.01 13.82
N VAL A 458 -1.26 8.22 14.87
CA VAL A 458 -0.46 7.02 15.21
C VAL A 458 -1.32 5.79 14.92
N GLU A 459 -1.08 5.15 13.78
CA GLU A 459 -1.98 4.13 13.23
C GLU A 459 -1.29 2.82 12.84
N GLY A 460 -1.82 1.67 13.24
CA GLY A 460 -1.31 0.39 12.68
C GLY A 460 0.10 0.02 13.15
N ASN A 461 0.67 0.69 14.15
CA ASN A 461 2.05 0.46 14.57
C ASN A 461 2.16 -0.71 15.56
N TYR A 462 3.32 -1.35 15.61
CA TYR A 462 3.67 -2.38 16.61
C TYR A 462 4.65 -1.81 17.62
N PHE A 463 4.28 -1.78 18.90
CA PHE A 463 5.15 -1.38 19.99
C PHE A 463 5.45 -2.59 20.89
N GLU A 464 6.74 -2.87 21.11
CA GLU A 464 7.21 -3.97 21.93
C GLU A 464 8.21 -3.49 22.97
N ASN A 465 7.92 -3.73 24.25
CA ASN A 465 8.75 -3.28 25.37
C ASN A 465 9.02 -1.76 25.31
N VAL A 466 7.97 -1.00 25.02
CA VAL A 466 8.00 0.47 24.98
C VAL A 466 7.11 1.00 26.10
N ASP A 467 7.72 1.56 27.15
CA ASP A 467 6.99 2.06 28.32
C ASP A 467 6.13 3.28 27.98
N ASP A 468 6.53 4.11 27.03
CA ASP A 468 5.77 5.26 26.55
C ASP A 468 5.67 5.22 25.01
N PRO A 469 4.66 4.54 24.43
CA PRO A 469 4.60 4.35 22.99
C PRO A 469 4.27 5.65 22.25
N TYR A 470 3.41 6.49 22.84
CA TYR A 470 3.07 7.80 22.29
C TYR A 470 2.40 8.69 23.35
N HIS A 471 2.69 10.00 23.30
CA HIS A 471 2.15 10.97 24.27
C HIS A 471 1.91 12.38 23.70
N LEU A 472 1.35 13.25 24.54
CA LEU A 472 1.20 14.69 24.33
C LEU A 472 2.24 15.47 25.15
N ALA A 473 2.73 16.59 24.61
CA ALA A 473 3.81 17.42 25.17
C ALA A 473 5.15 16.67 25.26
N GLU A 474 6.27 17.38 25.44
CA GLU A 474 7.57 16.75 25.73
C GLU A 474 8.55 17.82 26.22
N GLY A 475 9.16 17.63 27.39
CA GLY A 475 10.01 18.64 28.02
C GLY A 475 9.26 19.96 28.27
N SER A 476 9.75 21.06 27.70
CA SER A 476 9.08 22.37 27.76
C SER A 476 8.02 22.58 26.68
N SER A 477 7.95 21.70 25.68
CA SER A 477 7.02 21.84 24.56
C SER A 477 5.61 21.47 25.03
N SER A 478 4.66 22.37 24.79
CA SER A 478 3.25 22.23 25.14
C SER A 478 2.57 21.10 24.35
N ASP A 479 1.36 20.72 24.76
CA ASP A 479 0.58 19.65 24.15
C ASP A 479 0.34 19.84 22.65
N GLY A 480 0.43 18.74 21.92
CA GLY A 480 -0.11 18.62 20.57
C GLY A 480 -1.53 18.05 20.56
N ARG A 481 -1.90 17.49 19.42
CA ARG A 481 -3.07 16.66 19.19
C ARG A 481 -2.60 15.32 18.64
N LEU A 482 -3.17 14.24 19.15
CA LEU A 482 -2.79 12.88 18.76
C LEU A 482 -4.03 11.99 18.72
N VAL A 483 -4.24 11.36 17.56
CA VAL A 483 -5.22 10.29 17.36
C VAL A 483 -4.46 8.99 17.20
N ALA A 484 -4.71 8.03 18.10
CA ALA A 484 -4.17 6.69 18.01
C ALA A 484 -5.27 5.71 17.57
N ARG A 485 -4.97 4.83 16.62
CA ARG A 485 -5.92 3.79 16.17
C ARG A 485 -5.20 2.53 15.72
N ASN A 486 -5.80 1.38 15.96
CA ASN A 486 -5.29 0.08 15.49
C ASN A 486 -3.80 -0.14 15.81
N ASN A 487 -3.28 0.20 16.99
CA ASN A 487 -1.89 -0.10 17.34
C ASN A 487 -1.82 -1.43 18.11
N CYS A 488 -0.74 -2.19 17.90
CA CYS A 488 -0.43 -3.40 18.65
C CYS A 488 0.54 -3.03 19.78
N LEU A 489 0.16 -3.26 21.04
CA LEU A 489 0.97 -2.99 22.21
C LEU A 489 1.33 -4.32 22.89
N VAL A 490 2.62 -4.64 22.94
CA VAL A 490 3.14 -5.88 23.55
C VAL A 490 4.16 -5.50 24.62
N ASN A 491 3.86 -5.82 25.87
CA ASN A 491 4.67 -5.37 27.02
C ASN A 491 4.91 -3.85 27.00
N SER A 492 3.89 -3.09 26.61
CA SER A 492 3.91 -1.64 26.49
C SER A 492 2.72 -1.06 27.25
N ASN A 493 2.87 0.14 27.80
CA ASN A 493 1.75 0.84 28.41
C ASN A 493 0.81 1.40 27.33
N GLU A 494 -0.36 1.86 27.75
CA GLU A 494 -1.22 2.67 26.88
C GLU A 494 -0.56 4.03 26.61
N GLY A 495 -0.67 4.52 25.37
CA GLY A 495 -0.25 5.87 25.03
C GLY A 495 -1.35 6.91 25.24
N GLN A 496 -0.97 8.19 25.26
CA GLN A 496 -1.89 9.31 25.45
C GLN A 496 -2.48 9.78 24.12
N THR A 497 -3.73 10.22 24.15
CA THR A 497 -4.42 10.81 22.98
C THR A 497 -5.13 12.09 23.38
N GLY A 498 -5.32 13.01 22.43
CA GLY A 498 -6.01 14.27 22.70
C GLY A 498 -6.32 15.08 21.45
N GLY A 499 -7.45 15.79 21.48
CA GLY A 499 -7.93 16.57 20.35
C GLY A 499 -8.36 15.73 19.15
N SER A 500 -8.36 16.34 17.97
CA SER A 500 -8.74 15.71 16.70
C SER A 500 -7.73 16.05 15.63
N VAL A 501 -7.44 15.09 14.75
CA VAL A 501 -6.56 15.25 13.59
C VAL A 501 -7.29 14.70 12.38
N SER A 502 -7.43 15.47 11.30
CA SER A 502 -8.09 14.94 10.10
C SER A 502 -7.18 13.93 9.39
N ASN A 503 -7.76 13.02 8.62
CA ASN A 503 -7.00 12.03 7.87
C ASN A 503 -6.13 12.69 6.78
N PRO A 504 -4.95 12.12 6.47
CA PRO A 504 -4.15 12.56 5.34
C PRO A 504 -4.92 12.40 4.03
N THR A 505 -4.61 13.27 3.07
CA THR A 505 -5.32 13.34 1.78
C THR A 505 -4.76 12.39 0.73
N TYR A 506 -3.54 11.88 0.92
CA TYR A 506 -2.96 10.87 0.04
C TYR A 506 -3.52 9.48 0.37
N GLN A 507 -3.38 8.59 -0.59
CA GLN A 507 -3.82 7.21 -0.45
C GLN A 507 -2.76 6.36 0.25
N TYR A 508 -3.19 5.48 1.14
CA TYR A 508 -2.32 4.57 1.88
C TYR A 508 -3.11 3.32 2.28
N THR A 509 -2.39 2.27 2.66
CA THR A 509 -2.98 1.06 3.24
C THR A 509 -2.34 0.81 4.59
N VAL A 510 -3.17 0.63 5.60
CA VAL A 510 -2.74 0.24 6.95
C VAL A 510 -2.77 -1.27 7.01
N GLY A 511 -1.66 -1.85 7.46
CA GLY A 511 -1.55 -3.29 7.62
C GLY A 511 -2.10 -3.71 8.98
N THR A 512 -2.27 -5.01 9.18
CA THR A 512 -2.59 -5.53 10.52
C THR A 512 -1.46 -5.16 11.47
N ALA A 513 -1.76 -4.43 12.53
CA ALA A 513 -0.75 -3.85 13.40
C ALA A 513 0.15 -4.91 14.04
N CYS A 514 -0.42 -6.02 14.50
CA CYS A 514 0.34 -7.09 15.15
C CYS A 514 1.20 -7.91 14.17
N ASP A 515 1.04 -7.74 12.86
CA ASP A 515 1.91 -8.36 11.85
C ASP A 515 3.13 -7.48 11.53
N GLN A 516 3.12 -6.20 11.92
CA GLN A 516 4.15 -5.25 11.49
C GLN A 516 5.55 -5.60 11.99
N LYS A 517 5.69 -6.29 13.13
CA LYS A 517 6.99 -6.86 13.54
C LYS A 517 7.60 -7.72 12.43
N ALA A 518 6.84 -8.68 11.89
CA ALA A 518 7.34 -9.56 10.84
C ALA A 518 7.56 -8.82 9.52
N VAL A 519 6.64 -7.95 9.13
CA VAL A 519 6.71 -7.16 7.89
C VAL A 519 7.93 -6.23 7.90
N VAL A 520 8.07 -5.44 8.96
CA VAL A 520 9.11 -4.42 9.09
C VAL A 520 10.48 -5.04 9.24
N THR A 521 10.67 -6.06 10.08
CA THR A 521 11.99 -6.73 10.19
C THR A 521 12.43 -7.38 8.87
N ALA A 522 11.48 -7.82 8.04
CA ALA A 522 11.80 -8.41 6.73
C ALA A 522 12.19 -7.38 5.66
N GLN A 523 11.74 -6.13 5.79
CA GLN A 523 11.80 -5.14 4.71
C GLN A 523 12.60 -3.88 5.05
N ALA A 524 12.70 -3.49 6.32
CA ALA A 524 13.41 -2.27 6.68
C ALA A 524 14.93 -2.37 6.52
N GLY A 525 15.55 -1.24 6.22
CA GLY A 525 16.99 -1.06 6.14
C GLY A 525 17.59 -1.37 4.76
N VAL A 526 18.91 -1.32 4.73
CA VAL A 526 19.72 -1.51 3.52
C VAL A 526 19.69 -2.95 2.98
N GLY A 527 19.97 -3.11 1.69
CA GLY A 527 20.08 -4.41 1.02
C GLY A 527 18.74 -5.01 0.58
N ARG A 528 17.64 -4.27 0.69
CA ARG A 528 16.27 -4.73 0.40
C ARG A 528 15.71 -4.20 -0.90
N VAL A 529 16.34 -3.17 -1.48
CA VAL A 529 15.96 -2.54 -2.75
C VAL A 529 17.10 -2.58 -3.76
N GLY A 530 16.76 -2.72 -5.04
CA GLY A 530 17.71 -2.70 -6.16
C GLY A 530 18.11 -1.28 -6.59
N LEU A 531 19.09 -1.17 -7.49
CA LEU A 531 19.46 0.11 -8.10
C LEU A 531 18.34 0.63 -9.03
N PRO A 532 18.14 1.96 -9.13
CA PRO A 532 17.21 2.54 -10.09
C PRO A 532 17.47 2.03 -11.51
N GLY A 533 16.47 1.41 -12.14
CA GLY A 533 16.57 0.90 -13.51
C GLY A 533 17.15 -0.52 -13.66
N ASP A 534 17.50 -1.20 -12.56
CA ASP A 534 17.95 -2.60 -12.58
C ASP A 534 16.87 -3.54 -12.03
N PRO A 535 16.14 -4.29 -12.89
CA PRO A 535 15.11 -5.24 -12.46
C PRO A 535 15.67 -6.57 -11.91
N SER A 536 16.99 -6.76 -11.84
CA SER A 536 17.60 -8.08 -11.62
C SER A 536 17.83 -8.50 -10.16
N ASN A 537 17.40 -7.71 -9.16
CA ASN A 537 17.52 -8.10 -7.75
C ASN A 537 16.18 -8.60 -7.18
N PRO A 538 16.00 -9.92 -6.95
CA PRO A 538 14.82 -10.46 -6.30
C PRO A 538 14.86 -10.17 -4.78
N PRO A 539 13.69 -10.19 -4.10
CA PRO A 539 13.64 -10.15 -2.65
C PRO A 539 14.46 -11.32 -2.09
N THR A 540 15.38 -11.03 -1.18
CA THR A 540 16.14 -12.03 -0.42
C THR A 540 15.19 -13.08 0.16
N THR A 541 15.54 -14.34 -0.10
CA THR A 541 14.86 -15.56 0.31
C THR A 541 14.41 -15.57 1.77
N THR A 542 13.19 -16.07 1.98
CA THR A 542 12.64 -16.49 3.27
C THR A 542 13.66 -17.31 4.09
N PRO A 543 13.78 -17.12 5.42
CA PRO A 543 14.64 -17.98 6.24
C PRO A 543 14.19 -19.45 6.16
N PRO A 544 15.11 -20.42 6.24
CA PRO A 544 14.73 -21.83 6.21
C PRO A 544 13.86 -22.12 7.44
N THR A 545 12.62 -22.54 7.21
CA THR A 545 11.78 -23.11 8.26
C THR A 545 12.43 -24.41 8.73
N THR A 546 12.79 -24.45 10.02
CA THR A 546 13.21 -25.67 10.70
C THR A 546 12.11 -26.72 10.52
N PRO A 547 12.41 -27.96 10.06
CA PRO A 547 11.38 -28.98 9.94
C PRO A 547 10.80 -29.30 11.31
N PRO A 548 9.48 -29.49 11.44
CA PRO A 548 8.87 -29.88 12.71
C PRO A 548 9.40 -31.24 13.17
N PRO A 549 9.50 -31.48 14.49
CA PRO A 549 10.01 -32.74 15.02
C PRO A 549 9.10 -33.89 14.59
N THR A 550 9.69 -34.92 13.99
CA THR A 550 8.96 -36.10 13.53
C THR A 550 8.44 -36.88 14.74
N THR A 551 7.12 -37.02 14.83
CA THR A 551 6.47 -37.91 15.80
C THR A 551 6.63 -39.37 15.37
N PRO A 552 6.83 -40.34 16.29
CA PRO A 552 7.07 -41.73 15.93
C PRO A 552 5.79 -42.38 15.40
N ARG A 553 5.91 -43.03 14.24
CA ARG A 553 4.83 -43.80 13.61
C ARG A 553 4.43 -45.02 14.46
N PRO A 554 3.12 -45.31 14.65
CA PRO A 554 2.67 -46.50 15.37
C PRO A 554 2.92 -47.79 14.56
N PRO A 555 3.11 -48.96 15.22
CA PRO A 555 3.55 -50.17 14.55
C PRO A 555 2.43 -50.79 13.70
N ARG A 556 2.79 -51.27 12.51
CA ARG A 556 1.89 -52.05 11.64
C ARG A 556 1.78 -53.50 12.12
N PRO A 557 0.63 -54.18 11.93
CA PRO A 557 0.47 -55.57 12.32
C PRO A 557 1.28 -56.51 11.42
N ARG A 558 1.91 -57.52 12.03
CA ARG A 558 2.70 -58.56 11.38
C ARG A 558 1.81 -59.50 10.55
N ARG A 559 2.22 -59.81 9.32
CA ARG A 559 1.74 -60.96 8.54
C ARG A 559 2.85 -62.01 8.45
N PRO A 560 2.55 -63.33 8.48
CA PRO A 560 3.54 -64.34 8.81
C PRO A 560 4.49 -64.68 7.66
N THR A 561 5.64 -65.17 8.11
CA THR A 561 6.89 -65.53 7.45
C THR A 561 6.74 -66.54 6.31
N ARG A 562 7.51 -66.33 5.24
CA ARG A 562 7.86 -67.35 4.24
C ARG A 562 9.37 -67.63 4.31
N ARG A 563 9.75 -68.90 4.20
CA ARG A 563 11.10 -69.36 3.83
C ARG A 563 11.00 -70.83 3.34
N PRO A 564 11.97 -71.36 2.57
CA PRO A 564 12.51 -70.82 1.31
C PRO A 564 12.77 -71.88 0.21
N ALA A 565 13.19 -71.40 -0.97
CA ALA A 565 14.12 -72.03 -1.95
C ALA A 565 13.64 -73.29 -2.71
N THR A 566 13.98 -73.61 -3.98
CA THR A 566 14.70 -73.01 -5.11
C THR A 566 14.61 -74.00 -6.30
N TRP A 567 14.86 -73.51 -7.54
CA TRP A 567 15.27 -74.23 -8.78
C TRP A 567 14.28 -75.20 -9.48
N SER A 568 13.97 -74.95 -10.76
CA SER A 568 14.72 -75.50 -11.93
C SER A 568 13.86 -75.81 -13.19
N VAL A 569 14.44 -75.50 -14.36
CA VAL A 569 14.28 -76.04 -15.75
C VAL A 569 12.92 -75.98 -16.48
N GLY A 570 12.92 -75.46 -17.72
CA GLY A 570 11.79 -75.47 -18.66
C GLY A 570 11.75 -76.68 -19.61
N PRO A 571 10.83 -76.69 -20.60
CA PRO A 571 11.02 -77.50 -21.82
C PRO A 571 10.69 -76.74 -23.14
N PRO A 572 11.00 -77.33 -24.32
CA PRO A 572 11.14 -76.63 -25.60
C PRO A 572 9.96 -76.79 -26.61
N ARG A 573 10.14 -76.11 -27.76
CA ARG A 573 9.34 -75.97 -29.00
C ARG A 573 8.60 -77.20 -29.57
N THR A 574 7.47 -76.94 -30.25
CA THR A 574 6.89 -77.68 -31.41
C THR A 574 6.04 -76.70 -32.26
N ALA A 575 6.36 -76.40 -33.52
CA ALA A 575 6.02 -77.08 -34.80
C ALA A 575 4.66 -76.66 -35.41
N ALA A 576 4.68 -76.28 -36.70
CA ALA A 576 3.56 -75.79 -37.53
C ALA A 576 2.93 -76.89 -38.40
N PRO A 577 1.78 -76.63 -39.07
CA PRO A 577 1.42 -77.31 -40.31
C PRO A 577 1.17 -76.34 -41.51
N PRO A 578 1.29 -76.80 -42.78
CA PRO A 578 1.16 -75.97 -43.99
C PRO A 578 -0.09 -76.22 -44.86
N ALA A 579 -0.33 -75.25 -45.76
CA ALA A 579 -0.90 -75.29 -47.13
C ALA A 579 -2.37 -75.72 -47.41
N GLY A 580 -3.09 -74.84 -48.11
CA GLY A 580 -4.31 -75.08 -48.91
C GLY A 580 -4.63 -73.86 -49.82
N PRO A 581 -5.26 -74.02 -51.01
CA PRO A 581 -4.78 -73.40 -52.26
C PRO A 581 -5.58 -72.20 -52.82
N ALA A 582 -4.98 -71.59 -53.84
CA ALA A 582 -5.42 -70.46 -54.67
C ALA A 582 -6.69 -70.68 -55.51
N VAL A 583 -7.46 -69.61 -55.79
CA VAL A 583 -8.09 -69.32 -57.10
C VAL A 583 -8.28 -67.80 -57.27
N ARG A 584 -8.00 -67.31 -58.48
CA ARG A 584 -8.14 -65.96 -59.04
C ARG A 584 -9.60 -65.52 -59.24
N ARG A 585 -9.88 -64.23 -59.07
CA ARG A 585 -10.43 -63.34 -60.12
C ARG A 585 -10.11 -61.90 -59.80
#